data_AF-A0A5N3PD52-F1
#
_entry.id   AF-A0A5N3PD52-F1
#
_cell.length_a   1.000
_cell.length_b   1.000
_cell.length_c   1.000
_cell.angle_alpha   90.00
_cell.angle_beta   90.00
_cell.angle_gamma   90.00
#
_symmetry.space_group_name_H-M   'P 1'
#
loop_
_entity.id
_entity.type
_entity.pdbx_description
1 polymer ?
#
loop_
_entity_poly.entity_id
_entity_poly.type
_entity_poly.pdbx_seq_one_letter_code
_entity_poly.pdbx_strand_id
1 'polypeptide(L)'
;MSRRDKAFPLKSFLQEEMTLALSDTMLNSIALLPSVTRLRLLAFLHFVDEPKSLAAELNFADSGDLRLTLIARQPAESGNKH
;
A
#
# COMPACT_ATOMS: atom_id res chain seq x y z
N MET A 1 25.07 35.08 -21.16
CA MET A 1 24.06 34.00 -21.14
C MET A 1 24.51 32.93 -20.16
N SER A 2 23.78 32.76 -19.05
CA SER A 2 24.16 31.89 -17.94
C SER A 2 23.85 30.43 -18.29
N ARG A 3 24.87 29.57 -18.34
CA ARG A 3 24.73 28.10 -18.41
C ARG A 3 24.18 27.60 -17.07
N ARG A 4 22.88 27.72 -16.86
CA ARG A 4 22.12 26.81 -16.01
C ARG A 4 21.25 25.97 -16.96
N ASP A 5 20.78 24.80 -16.53
CA ASP A 5 19.83 23.94 -17.28
C ASP A 5 20.38 22.75 -18.08
N LYS A 6 21.45 22.09 -17.63
CA LYS A 6 21.74 20.70 -18.09
C LYS A 6 21.87 19.64 -16.99
N ALA A 7 21.91 20.03 -15.71
CA ALA A 7 22.03 19.09 -14.60
C ALA A 7 20.69 18.54 -14.09
N PHE A 8 19.58 19.23 -14.38
CA PHE A 8 18.23 18.83 -13.96
C PHE A 8 17.70 17.55 -14.63
N PRO A 9 17.85 17.34 -15.95
CA PRO A 9 17.30 16.17 -16.64
C PRO A 9 17.95 14.85 -16.21
N LEU A 10 19.26 14.87 -15.97
CA LEU A 10 20.02 13.71 -15.51
C LEU A 10 19.64 13.31 -14.08
N LYS A 11 19.42 14.30 -13.21
CA LYS A 11 19.02 14.04 -11.82
C LYS A 11 17.62 13.46 -11.74
N SER A 12 16.66 13.98 -12.52
CA SER A 12 15.29 13.43 -12.56
C SER A 12 15.28 12.02 -13.15
N PHE A 13 16.03 11.80 -14.24
CA PHE A 13 16.16 10.48 -14.86
C PHE A 13 16.75 9.44 -13.89
N LEU A 14 17.86 9.76 -13.22
CA LEU A 14 18.46 8.86 -12.24
C LEU A 14 17.53 8.58 -11.05
N GLN A 15 16.78 9.58 -10.60
CA GLN A 15 15.80 9.39 -9.52
C GLN A 15 14.66 8.46 -9.93
N GLU A 16 14.17 8.56 -11.17
CA GLU A 16 13.12 7.69 -11.71
C GLU A 16 13.61 6.25 -11.83
N GLU A 17 14.79 6.04 -12.42
CA GLU A 17 15.42 4.71 -12.52
C GLU A 17 15.64 4.07 -11.14
N MET A 18 16.14 4.85 -10.17
CA MET A 18 16.30 4.36 -8.79
C MET A 18 14.95 3.99 -8.15
N THR A 19 13.90 4.76 -8.43
CA THR A 19 12.56 4.49 -7.90
C THR A 19 11.98 3.21 -8.49
N LEU A 20 12.15 2.99 -9.79
CA LEU A 20 11.74 1.75 -10.47
C LEU A 20 12.49 0.54 -9.90
N ALA A 21 13.82 0.61 -9.79
CA ALA A 21 14.62 -0.49 -9.26
C ALA A 21 14.27 -0.85 -7.81
N LEU A 22 14.01 0.16 -6.96
CA LEU A 22 13.56 -0.05 -5.59
C LEU A 22 12.15 -0.66 -5.54
N SER A 23 11.25 -0.21 -6.41
CA SER A 23 9.89 -0.74 -6.50
C SER A 23 9.89 -2.21 -6.89
N ASP A 24 10.66 -2.58 -7.92
CA ASP A 24 10.81 -3.98 -8.36
C ASP A 24 11.42 -4.85 -7.26
N THR A 25 12.45 -4.34 -6.58
CA THR A 25 13.09 -5.07 -5.48
C THR A 25 12.12 -5.31 -4.32
N MET A 26 11.31 -4.30 -3.96
CA MET A 26 10.29 -4.44 -2.93
C MET A 26 9.19 -5.42 -3.34
N LEU A 27 8.68 -5.34 -4.57
CA LEU A 27 7.66 -6.27 -5.07
C LEU A 27 8.16 -7.71 -5.06
N ASN A 28 9.40 -7.94 -5.51
CA ASN A 28 10.03 -9.26 -5.46
C ASN A 28 10.18 -9.76 -4.01
N SER A 29 10.59 -8.90 -3.09
CA SER A 29 10.72 -9.26 -1.67
C SER A 29 9.37 -9.61 -1.06
N ILE A 30 8.32 -8.84 -1.38
CA ILE A 30 6.95 -9.12 -0.93
C ILE A 30 6.45 -10.44 -1.51
N ALA A 31 6.77 -10.76 -2.77
CA ALA A 31 6.37 -12.01 -3.41
C ALA A 31 6.95 -13.26 -2.73
N LEU A 32 8.12 -13.14 -2.10
CA LEU A 32 8.76 -14.21 -1.32
C LEU A 32 8.13 -14.43 0.07
N LEU A 33 7.30 -13.51 0.55
CA LEU A 33 6.66 -13.65 1.84
C LEU A 33 5.57 -14.72 1.82
N PRO A 34 5.35 -15.43 2.94
CA PRO A 34 4.19 -16.30 3.09
C PRO A 34 2.88 -15.57 2.80
N SER A 35 1.90 -16.26 2.21
CA SER A 35 0.59 -15.67 1.86
C SER A 35 -0.08 -14.95 3.02
N VAL A 36 0.02 -15.49 4.23
CA VAL A 36 -0.49 -14.86 5.46
C VAL A 36 0.18 -13.51 5.73
N THR A 37 1.51 -13.42 5.55
CA THR A 37 2.25 -12.18 5.77
C THR A 37 1.90 -11.12 4.73
N ARG A 38 1.72 -11.51 3.47
CA ARG A 38 1.28 -10.58 2.41
C ARG A 38 -0.10 -9.99 2.69
N LEU A 39 -1.05 -10.81 3.15
CA LEU A 39 -2.38 -10.34 3.55
C LEU A 39 -2.32 -9.35 4.72
N ARG A 40 -1.48 -9.62 5.73
CA ARG A 40 -1.26 -8.68 6.84
C ARG A 40 -0.64 -7.36 6.36
N LEU A 41 0.31 -7.42 5.44
CA LEU A 41 0.94 -6.23 4.88
C LEU A 41 -0.06 -5.36 4.12
N LEU A 42 -0.93 -5.98 3.31
CA LEU A 42 -2.01 -5.30 2.59
C LEU A 42 -2.98 -4.61 3.56
N ALA A 43 -3.38 -5.31 4.62
CA ALA A 43 -4.25 -4.75 5.64
C ALA A 43 -3.63 -3.55 6.36
N PHE A 44 -2.34 -3.65 6.68
CA PHE A 44 -1.59 -2.57 7.31
C PHE A 44 -1.46 -1.35 6.39
N LEU A 45 -1.14 -1.56 5.11
CA LEU A 45 -1.09 -0.48 4.12
C LEU A 45 -2.43 0.24 4.00
N HIS A 46 -3.53 -0.51 3.96
CA HIS A 46 -4.87 0.08 3.90
C HIS A 46 -5.24 0.86 5.18
N PHE A 47 -4.82 0.37 6.35
CA PHE A 47 -4.98 1.08 7.62
C PHE A 47 -4.17 2.39 7.68
N VAL A 48 -2.95 2.40 7.15
CA VAL A 48 -2.11 3.60 7.09
C VAL A 48 -2.74 4.67 6.18
N ASP A 49 -3.31 4.25 5.05
CA ASP A 49 -3.91 5.15 4.07
C ASP A 49 -5.22 5.77 4.57
N GLU A 50 -6.07 4.96 5.20
CA GLU A 50 -7.35 5.41 5.75
C GLU A 50 -7.62 4.89 7.18
N PRO A 51 -6.96 5.46 8.20
CA PRO A 51 -7.02 4.95 9.57
C PRO A 51 -8.41 5.03 10.23
N LYS A 52 -9.36 5.73 9.61
CA LYS A 52 -10.75 5.88 10.09
C LYS A 52 -11.76 4.99 9.35
N SER A 53 -11.41 4.42 8.19
CA SER A 53 -12.36 3.68 7.35
C SER A 53 -12.40 2.18 7.67
N LEU A 54 -11.37 1.65 8.33
CA LEU A 54 -11.20 0.23 8.56
C LEU A 54 -11.22 -0.16 10.03
N ALA A 55 -12.17 -1.02 10.42
CA ALA A 55 -11.99 -1.87 11.59
C ALA A 55 -11.44 -3.22 11.11
N ALA A 56 -10.28 -3.62 11.61
CA ALA A 56 -9.66 -4.91 11.27
C ALA A 56 -9.74 -5.85 12.47
N GLU A 57 -10.33 -7.03 12.29
CA GLU A 57 -10.31 -8.11 13.27
C GLU A 57 -9.43 -9.24 12.77
N LEU A 58 -8.48 -9.66 13.60
CA LEU A 58 -7.60 -10.79 13.31
C LEU A 58 -7.96 -11.94 14.25
N ASN A 59 -8.50 -13.02 13.68
CA ASN A 59 -8.88 -14.22 14.42
C ASN A 59 -7.92 -15.36 14.09
N PHE A 60 -7.52 -16.09 15.13
CA PHE A 60 -6.75 -17.33 15.02
C PHE A 60 -7.69 -18.48 15.40
N ALA A 61 -7.90 -19.42 14.50
CA ALA A 61 -8.61 -20.66 14.83
C ALA A 61 -7.63 -21.64 15.49
N ASP A 62 -8.14 -22.51 16.37
CA ASP A 62 -7.34 -23.57 17.00
C ASP A 62 -6.76 -24.58 15.99
N SER A 63 -7.29 -24.60 14.76
CA SER A 63 -6.73 -25.34 13.61
C SER A 63 -5.43 -24.76 13.08
N GLY A 64 -5.02 -23.57 13.53
CA GLY A 64 -3.90 -22.80 12.97
C GLY A 64 -4.30 -21.90 11.81
N ASP A 65 -5.58 -21.88 11.43
CA ASP A 65 -6.07 -20.98 10.40
C ASP A 65 -6.09 -19.52 10.88
N LEU A 66 -5.67 -18.63 10.00
CA LEU A 66 -5.69 -17.19 10.24
C LEU A 66 -6.76 -16.54 9.40
N ARG A 67 -7.73 -15.89 10.05
CA ARG A 67 -8.78 -15.12 9.38
C ARG A 67 -8.61 -13.65 9.72
N LEU A 68 -8.32 -12.85 8.70
CA LEU A 68 -8.35 -11.40 8.78
C LEU A 68 -9.69 -10.92 8.21
N THR A 69 -10.46 -10.22 9.04
CA THR A 69 -11.72 -9.57 8.65
C THR A 69 -11.47 -8.07 8.55
N LEU A 70 -11.72 -7.49 7.39
CA LEU A 70 -11.68 -6.04 7.17
C LEU A 70 -13.11 -5.53 7.05
N ILE A 71 -13.50 -4.65 7.97
CA ILE A 71 -14.81 -4.01 8.00
C ILE A 71 -14.63 -2.58 7.50
N ALA A 72 -15.00 -2.35 6.24
CA ALA A 72 -15.09 -1.01 5.67
C ALA A 72 -16.45 -0.41 6.02
N ARG A 73 -16.47 0.73 6.73
CA ARG A 73 -17.73 1.49 6.91
C ARG A 73 -18.03 2.22 5.61
N GLN A 74 -19.03 1.75 4.86
CA GLN A 74 -19.53 2.48 3.70
C GLN A 74 -20.14 3.81 4.21
N PRO A 75 -19.67 4.98 3.74
CA PRO A 75 -20.34 6.23 4.07
C PRO A 75 -21.76 6.17 3.51
N ALA A 76 -22.75 6.48 4.35
CA ALA A 76 -24.14 6.50 3.93
C ALA A 76 -24.28 7.42 2.70
N GLU A 77 -24.72 6.87 1.57
CA GLU A 77 -25.11 7.68 0.43
C GLU A 77 -26.12 8.71 0.94
N SER A 78 -25.75 9.98 0.83
CA SER A 78 -26.63 11.09 1.16
C SER A 78 -27.73 11.09 0.12
N GLY A 79 -28.78 10.30 0.38
CA GLY A 79 -29.98 10.26 -0.44
C GLY A 79 -30.51 11.67 -0.60
N ASN A 80 -30.36 12.17 -1.82
CA ASN A 80 -30.88 13.45 -2.28
C ASN A 80 -32.40 13.42 -2.08
N LYS A 81 -32.90 14.07 -1.03
CA LYS A 81 -34.34 14.22 -0.82
C LYS A 81 -34.84 15.23 -1.85
N HIS A 82 -35.59 14.72 -2.83
CA HIS A 82 -36.48 15.50 -3.68
C HIS A 82 -37.55 16.22 -2.87
#